data_AF-A0A2M7D631-F1
#
_entry.id   AF-A0A2M7D631-F1
#
_cell.length_a   1.000
_cell.length_b   1.000
_cell.length_c   1.000
_cell.angle_alpha   90.00
_cell.angle_beta   90.00
_cell.angle_gamma   90.00
#
_symmetry.space_group_name_H-M   'P 1'
#
loop_
_entity.id
_entity.type
_entity.pdbx_description
1 polymer ?
#
loop_
_entity_poly.entity_id
_entity_poly.type
_entity_poly.pdbx_seq_one_letter_code
_entity_poly.pdbx_strand_id
1 'polypeptide(L)' 'MLYIAADHGGYPLKEELKRFLIEEGYEVVDLGADELDLADDYPDYALKLAEQVAQDEEAGGIL' A
#
# COMPACT_ATOMS: atom_id res chain seq x y z
N MET A 1 7.82 -9.99 1.56
CA MET A 1 6.82 -9.09 2.16
C MET A 1 6.27 -8.15 1.08
N LEU A 2 4.98 -7.81 1.09
CA LEU A 2 4.41 -6.79 0.20
C LEU A 2 3.92 -5.59 1.00
N TYR A 3 4.42 -4.41 0.68
CA TYR A 3 3.92 -3.14 1.20
C TYR A 3 3.00 -2.52 0.15
N ILE A 4 1.80 -2.13 0.56
CA ILE A 4 0.84 -1.45 -0.30
C ILE A 4 0.49 -0.10 0.28
N ALA A 5 0.34 0.90 -0.58
CA ALA A 5 -0.16 2.20 -0.19
C ALA A 5 -0.93 2.84 -1.34
N ALA A 6 -1.83 3.78 -1.05
CA ALA A 6 -2.55 4.54 -2.07
C ALA A 6 -3.12 5.83 -1.46
N ASP A 7 -3.34 6.84 -2.28
CA ASP A 7 -4.17 8.00 -1.95
C ASP A 7 -5.66 7.69 -2.20
N HIS A 8 -6.52 8.70 -2.11
CA HIS A 8 -7.95 8.60 -2.42
C HIS A 8 -8.26 8.07 -3.83
N GLY A 9 -7.38 8.34 -4.81
CA GLY A 9 -7.54 7.87 -6.19
C GLY A 9 -7.38 6.35 -6.30
N GLY A 10 -6.47 5.78 -5.51
CA GLY A 10 -6.20 4.33 -5.49
C GLY A 10 -6.90 3.56 -4.36
N TYR A 11 -7.43 4.23 -3.33
CA TYR A 11 -7.95 3.60 -2.11
C TYR A 11 -8.93 2.44 -2.35
N PRO A 12 -9.98 2.56 -3.20
CA PRO A 12 -10.91 1.45 -3.43
C PRO A 12 -10.22 0.21 -4.02
N LEU A 13 -9.30 0.42 -4.97
CA LEU A 13 -8.57 -0.67 -5.61
C LEU A 13 -7.55 -1.30 -4.65
N LYS A 14 -6.86 -0.49 -3.83
CA LYS A 14 -5.96 -0.97 -2.78
C LYS A 14 -6.68 -1.93 -1.84
N GLU A 15 -7.89 -1.59 -1.39
CA GLU A 15 -8.67 -2.44 -0.48
C GLU A 15 -9.08 -3.78 -1.11
N GLU A 16 -9.47 -3.78 -2.40
CA GLU A 16 -9.76 -5.01 -3.13
C GLU A 16 -8.49 -5.85 -3.36
N LEU A 17 -7.40 -5.21 -3.78
CA LEU A 17 -6.11 -5.85 -4.03
C LEU A 17 -5.53 -6.47 -2.76
N LYS A 18 -5.61 -5.76 -1.62
CA LYS A 18 -5.20 -6.26 -0.30
C LYS A 18 -5.87 -7.59 0.01
N ARG A 19 -7.20 -7.67 -0.16
CA ARG A 19 -7.96 -8.90 0.09
C ARG A 19 -7.50 -10.03 -0.84
N PHE A 20 -7.38 -9.74 -2.14
CA PHE A 20 -6.93 -10.71 -3.12
C PHE A 20 -5.53 -11.26 -2.80
N LEU A 21 -4.56 -10.39 -2.49
CA LEU A 21 -3.19 -10.81 -2.16
C LEU A 21 -3.14 -11.66 -0.90
N ILE A 22 -3.92 -11.31 0.12
CA ILE A 22 -4.03 -12.11 1.35
C ILE A 22 -4.65 -13.48 1.05
N GLU A 23 -5.69 -13.55 0.21
CA GLU A 23 -6.33 -14.81 -0.21
C GLU A 23 -5.37 -15.72 -1.00
N GLU A 24 -4.48 -15.13 -1.81
CA GLU A 24 -3.42 -15.83 -2.54
C GLU A 24 -2.22 -16.23 -1.66
N GLY A 25 -2.24 -15.89 -0.37
CA GLY A 25 -1.23 -16.30 0.60
C GLY A 25 -0.01 -15.38 0.71
N TYR A 26 -0.08 -14.15 0.18
CA TYR A 26 0.97 -13.15 0.38
C TYR A 26 0.87 -12.52 1.78
N GLU A 27 2.03 -12.26 2.39
CA GLU A 27 2.12 -11.37 3.56
C GLU A 27 2.08 -9.91 3.09
N VAL A 28 1.03 -9.19 3.50
CA VAL A 28 0.75 -7.82 3.06
C VAL A 28 0.71 -6.88 4.27
N VAL A 29 1.40 -5.74 4.14
CA VAL A 29 1.34 -4.61 5.07
C VAL A 29 0.74 -3.41 4.33
N ASP A 30 -0.38 -2.93 4.84
CA ASP A 30 -1.04 -1.73 4.35
C ASP A 30 -0.48 -0.50 5.07
N LEU A 31 0.09 0.43 4.31
CA LEU A 31 0.69 1.67 4.81
C LEU A 31 -0.24 2.88 4.63
N GLY A 32 -1.50 2.62 4.30
CA GLY A 32 -2.57 3.59 4.12
C GLY A 32 -2.83 3.95 2.65
N ALA A 33 -3.84 4.77 2.35
CA ALA A 33 -4.77 5.39 3.29
C ALA A 33 -5.66 4.36 4.02
N ASP A 34 -5.97 4.60 5.30
CA ASP A 34 -6.86 3.74 6.10
C ASP A 34 -8.35 4.07 5.89
N GLU A 35 -8.61 5.23 5.31
CA GLU A 35 -9.94 5.71 4.95
C GLU A 35 -9.89 6.50 3.63
N LEU A 36 -11.04 6.71 3.02
CA LEU A 36 -11.15 7.54 1.82
C LEU A 36 -11.20 9.02 2.22
N ASP A 37 -10.07 9.72 2.08
CA ASP A 37 -9.98 11.17 2.25
C ASP A 37 -9.70 11.86 0.90
N LEU A 38 -10.72 12.50 0.31
CA LEU A 38 -10.61 13.17 -0.99
C LEU A 38 -9.61 14.35 -1.03
N ALA A 39 -9.08 14.77 0.13
CA ALA A 39 -8.08 15.82 0.23
C ALA A 39 -6.67 15.29 0.48
N ASP A 40 -6.46 13.97 0.54
CA ASP A 40 -5.13 13.40 0.73
C ASP A 40 -4.29 13.43 -0.57
N ASP A 41 -2.97 13.33 -0.39
CA ASP A 41 -2.00 13.42 -1.48
C ASP A 41 -1.08 12.19 -1.47
N TYR A 42 -0.88 11.57 -2.64
CA TYR A 42 -0.05 10.37 -2.79
C TYR A 42 1.42 10.46 -2.32
N PRO A 43 2.13 11.61 -2.32
CA PRO A 43 3.56 11.64 -1.97
C PRO A 43 3.85 11.17 -0.54
N ASP A 44 2.94 11.42 0.41
CA ASP A 44 3.10 10.98 1.80
C ASP A 44 3.07 9.44 1.91
N TYR A 45 2.20 8.79 1.14
CA TYR A 45 2.09 7.34 1.07
C TYR A 45 3.24 6.72 0.27
N ALA A 46 3.63 7.36 -0.83
CA ALA A 46 4.77 6.95 -1.66
C ALA A 46 6.08 6.94 -0.87
N LEU A 47 6.32 7.97 -0.06
CA LEU A 47 7.50 8.07 0.79
C LEU A 47 7.53 6.95 1.82
N LYS A 48 6.44 6.74 2.57
CA LYS A 48 6.32 5.66 3.56
C LYS A 48 6.59 4.29 2.93
N LEU A 49 6.00 4.02 1.76
CA LEU A 49 6.17 2.76 1.04
C LEU A 49 7.62 2.57 0.59
N ALA A 50 8.21 3.59 -0.04
CA ALA A 50 9.60 3.52 -0.49
C ALA A 50 10.59 3.30 0.67
N GLU A 51 10.35 3.94 1.83
CA GLU A 51 11.19 3.75 3.02
C GLU A 51 11.10 2.32 3.59
N GLN A 52 9.93 1.69 3.57
CA GLN A 52 9.77 0.30 4.01
C GLN A 52 10.44 -0.67 3.05
N VAL A 53 10.20 -0.52 1.74
CA VAL A 53 10.82 -1.37 0.72
C VAL A 53 12.34 -1.23 0.73
N ALA A 54 12.88 -0.03 0.94
CA ALA A 54 14.33 0.19 1.00
C ALA A 54 15.01 -0.50 2.21
N GLN A 55 14.26 -0.90 3.23
CA GLN A 55 14.79 -1.60 4.42
C GLN A 55 14.80 -3.12 4.28
N ASP A 56 14.09 -3.68 3.30
CA ASP A 56 13.98 -5.11 3.05
C ASP A 56 14.22 -5.40 1.55
N GLU A 57 15.40 -5.93 1.22
CA GLU A 57 15.80 -6.22 -0.16
C GLU A 57 14.91 -7.25 -0.87
N GLU A 58 14.15 -8.05 -0.12
CA GLU A 58 13.22 -9.05 -0.66
C GLU A 58 11.76 -8.54 -0.68
N ALA A 59 11.51 -7.31 -0.24
CA ALA A 59 10.18 -6.72 -0.25
C ALA A 59 9.78 -6.15 -1.61
N GLY A 60 8.48 -6.25 -1.91
CA GLY A 60 7.83 -5.56 -3.02
C GLY A 60 6.96 -4.41 -2.53
N GLY A 61 6.82 -3.37 -3.36
CA GLY A 61 5.95 -2.23 -3.10
C GLY A 61 4.91 -2.04 -4.21
N ILE A 62 3.65 -1.76 -3.84
CA ILE A 62 2.56 -1.38 -4.76
C ILE A 62 1.98 -0.05 -4.29
N LEU A 63 2.10 0.98 -5.15
CA LEU A 63 1.59 2.34 -4.93
C LEU A 63 0.42 2.64 -5.87
#